data_AF-X0XRJ3-F1
#
_entry.id   AF-X0XRJ3-F1
#
_cell.length_a   1.000
_cell.length_b   1.000
_cell.length_c   1.000
_cell.angle_alpha   90.00
_cell.angle_beta   90.00
_cell.angle_gamma   90.00
#
_symmetry.space_group_name_H-M   'P 1'
#
loop_
_entity.id
_entity.type
_entity.pdbx_description
1 polymer ?
#
loop_
_entity_poly.entity_id
_entity_poly.type
_entity_poly.pdbx_seq_one_letter_code
_entity_poly.pdbx_strand_id
1 'polypeptide(L)'
;LGYGYPFFNFYAPLSYYVGAVLSLVGLGLQPALIATFALATITAGLAAYMLVRDHFSPRSALVAAVAYAYAPYLGYDAFFRANLAETLSWALLPLALWTMGRLARQGGPRYLAGAALSYAAVLLTHNVFALIFSPLLVTCGLVTALTTLPPARSRCRRLAVTGVAILLGMGLAAFFWLPALIERAYVHSDRLLVPPVFVYWNNFIGLRELLAAPRTIHPDLLNPSPPRALGLIPVLLGLPALVGLWRFQ
;
A
#
# COMPACT_ATOMS: atom_id res chain seq x y z
N LEU A 1 11.10 16.67 31.18
CA LEU A 1 10.93 15.89 29.93
C LEU A 1 9.50 15.38 29.92
N GLY A 2 8.71 15.76 28.91
CA GLY A 2 7.28 15.48 28.86
C GLY A 2 7.00 13.98 28.98
N TYR A 3 6.19 13.60 29.97
CA TYR A 3 5.63 12.25 30.16
C TYR A 3 4.55 11.92 29.10
N GLY A 4 4.67 12.47 27.90
CA GLY A 4 3.66 12.40 26.85
C GLY A 4 3.62 11.05 26.13
N TYR A 5 2.60 10.86 25.30
CA TYR A 5 2.46 9.72 24.40
C TYR A 5 3.40 9.93 23.18
N PRO A 6 4.48 9.14 23.02
CA PRO A 6 5.48 9.33 21.97
C PRO A 6 4.97 8.83 20.62
N PHE A 7 3.81 9.33 20.18
CA PHE A 7 3.05 8.77 19.08
C PHE A 7 3.87 8.67 17.80
N PHE A 8 4.50 9.76 17.38
CA PHE A 8 5.28 9.79 16.13
C PHE A 8 6.65 9.11 16.23
N ASN A 9 7.05 8.62 17.41
CA ASN A 9 8.21 7.74 17.54
C ASN A 9 7.86 6.27 17.23
N PHE A 10 6.59 5.86 17.39
CA PHE A 10 6.16 4.47 17.19
C PHE A 10 5.06 4.28 16.14
N TYR A 11 4.40 5.36 15.72
CA TYR A 11 3.37 5.38 14.69
C TYR A 11 3.82 6.21 13.50
N ALA A 12 3.69 5.63 12.31
CA ALA A 12 4.25 6.16 11.08
C ALA A 12 3.59 7.50 10.68
N PRO A 13 4.37 8.57 10.43
CA PRO A 13 3.83 9.93 10.46
C PRO A 13 3.27 10.45 9.12
N LEU A 14 3.62 9.84 7.99
CA LEU A 14 3.43 10.45 6.67
C LEU A 14 1.96 10.74 6.34
N SER A 15 1.05 9.85 6.71
CA SER A 15 -0.39 10.06 6.49
C SER A 15 -0.92 11.31 7.21
N TYR A 16 -0.41 11.58 8.42
CA TYR A 16 -0.76 12.78 9.18
C TYR A 16 -0.13 14.03 8.60
N TYR A 17 1.09 13.92 8.08
CA TYR A 17 1.75 15.05 7.43
C TYR A 17 1.02 15.50 6.16
N VAL A 18 0.47 14.57 5.37
CA VAL A 18 -0.36 14.92 4.21
C VAL A 18 -1.59 15.72 4.67
N GLY A 19 -2.33 15.23 5.67
CA GLY A 19 -3.49 15.94 6.22
C GLY A 19 -3.12 17.29 6.84
N ALA A 20 -2.01 17.36 7.57
CA ALA A 20 -1.53 18.60 8.19
C ALA A 20 -1.17 19.65 7.14
N VAL A 21 -0.44 19.28 6.07
CA VAL A 21 -0.09 20.20 4.98
C VAL A 21 -1.35 20.73 4.31
N LEU A 22 -2.34 19.87 4.01
CA LEU A 22 -3.61 20.31 3.44
C LEU A 22 -4.35 21.29 4.37
N SER A 23 -4.34 21.03 5.68
CA SER A 23 -4.94 21.94 6.66
C SER A 23 -4.22 23.29 6.72
N LEU A 24 -2.88 23.30 6.65
CA LEU A 24 -2.06 24.52 6.70
C LEU A 24 -2.25 25.42 5.47
N VAL A 25 -2.60 24.84 4.31
CA VAL A 25 -2.90 25.59 3.08
C VAL A 25 -4.32 26.19 3.11
N GLY A 26 -5.08 25.99 4.20
CA GLY A 26 -6.33 26.70 4.48
C GLY A 26 -7.60 25.87 4.38
N LEU A 27 -7.53 24.55 4.15
CA LEU A 27 -8.70 23.67 4.10
C LEU A 27 -9.38 23.48 5.47
N GLY A 28 -8.67 23.76 6.57
CA GLY A 28 -9.08 23.34 7.90
C GLY A 28 -8.96 21.83 8.10
N LEU A 29 -9.00 21.37 9.35
CA LEU A 29 -8.62 20.00 9.70
C LEU A 29 -9.57 18.94 9.09
N GLN A 30 -10.88 19.11 9.23
CA GLN A 30 -11.85 18.12 8.76
C GLN A 30 -11.84 17.98 7.22
N PRO A 31 -11.94 19.07 6.42
CA PRO A 31 -11.83 18.95 4.96
C PRO A 31 -10.46 18.44 4.50
N ALA A 32 -9.37 18.77 5.20
CA ALA A 32 -8.05 18.25 4.90
C ALA A 32 -7.94 16.73 5.07
N LEU A 33 -8.55 16.17 6.12
CA LEU A 33 -8.60 14.71 6.33
C LEU A 33 -9.43 14.03 5.23
N ILE A 34 -10.61 14.57 4.91
CA ILE A 34 -11.45 14.05 3.81
C ILE A 34 -10.69 14.10 2.48
N ALA A 35 -10.02 15.21 2.20
CA ALA A 35 -9.19 15.37 1.01
C ALA A 35 -8.04 14.37 0.99
N THR A 36 -7.44 14.04 2.13
CA THR A 36 -6.37 13.03 2.22
C THR A 36 -6.89 11.64 1.85
N PHE A 37 -8.06 11.23 2.36
CA PHE A 37 -8.71 9.97 1.94
C PHE A 37 -9.03 9.97 0.44
N ALA A 38 -9.58 11.06 -0.09
CA ALA A 38 -9.88 11.17 -1.52
C ALA A 38 -8.63 11.07 -2.39
N LEU A 39 -7.55 11.77 -2.01
CA LEU A 39 -6.26 11.72 -2.69
C LEU A 39 -5.65 10.32 -2.65
N ALA A 40 -5.75 9.62 -1.52
CA ALA A 40 -5.29 8.24 -1.40
C ALA A 40 -6.04 7.32 -2.39
N THR A 41 -7.37 7.38 -2.44
CA THR A 41 -8.18 6.56 -3.34
C THR A 41 -7.93 6.86 -4.82
N ILE A 42 -7.82 8.15 -5.19
CA ILE A 42 -7.50 8.54 -6.57
C ILE A 42 -6.10 8.04 -6.95
N THR A 43 -5.12 8.25 -6.07
CA THR A 43 -3.73 7.83 -6.30
C THR A 43 -3.62 6.30 -6.38
N ALA A 44 -4.40 5.57 -5.59
CA ALA A 44 -4.53 4.11 -5.68
C ALA A 44 -4.97 3.64 -7.06
N GLY A 45 -6.02 4.24 -7.62
CA GLY A 45 -6.45 3.95 -9.00
C GLY A 45 -5.39 4.29 -10.04
N LEU A 46 -4.79 5.48 -9.97
CA LEU A 46 -3.76 5.93 -10.91
C LEU A 46 -2.50 5.04 -10.85
N ALA A 47 -2.03 4.70 -9.66
CA ALA A 47 -0.87 3.85 -9.49
C ALA A 47 -1.15 2.42 -9.97
N ALA A 48 -2.36 1.89 -9.74
CA ALA A 48 -2.78 0.61 -10.29
C ALA A 48 -2.83 0.63 -11.83
N TYR A 49 -3.35 1.71 -12.43
CA TYR A 49 -3.31 1.91 -13.88
C TYR A 49 -1.87 1.82 -14.41
N MET A 50 -0.94 2.56 -13.79
CA MET A 50 0.46 2.61 -14.21
C MET A 50 1.13 1.23 -14.13
N LEU A 51 0.89 0.49 -13.05
CA LEU A 51 1.40 -0.88 -12.87
C LEU A 51 0.89 -1.83 -13.95
N VAL A 52 -0.42 -1.82 -14.22
CA VAL A 52 -1.07 -2.76 -15.14
C VAL A 52 -0.77 -2.42 -16.60
N ARG A 53 -0.63 -1.12 -16.91
CA ARG A 53 -0.36 -0.63 -18.27
C ARG A 53 0.97 -1.14 -18.86
N ASP A 54 1.92 -1.52 -18.00
CA ASP A 54 3.19 -2.13 -18.40
C ASP A 54 3.04 -3.55 -18.97
N HIS A 55 1.94 -4.24 -18.67
CA HIS A 55 1.74 -5.66 -18.97
C HIS A 55 0.51 -5.92 -19.84
N PHE A 56 -0.48 -5.01 -19.82
CA PHE A 56 -1.76 -5.18 -20.53
C PHE A 56 -2.14 -3.93 -21.34
N SER A 57 -3.23 -4.07 -22.11
CA SER A 57 -3.78 -2.99 -22.93
C SER A 57 -4.27 -1.79 -22.08
N PRO A 58 -4.35 -0.57 -22.64
CA PRO A 58 -4.85 0.61 -21.91
C PRO A 58 -6.24 0.40 -21.31
N ARG A 59 -7.13 -0.29 -22.04
CA ARG A 59 -8.49 -0.59 -21.58
C ARG A 59 -8.47 -1.50 -20.35
N SER A 60 -7.64 -2.53 -20.36
CA SER A 60 -7.49 -3.44 -19.22
C SER A 60 -6.90 -2.73 -18.00
N ALA A 61 -5.92 -1.85 -18.22
CA ALA A 61 -5.34 -1.02 -17.17
C ALA A 61 -6.38 -0.06 -16.55
N LEU A 62 -7.26 0.52 -17.37
CA LEU A 62 -8.36 1.37 -16.88
C LEU A 62 -9.35 0.56 -16.04
N VAL A 63 -9.73 -0.64 -16.49
CA VAL A 63 -10.59 -1.54 -15.71
C VAL A 63 -9.96 -1.88 -14.36
N ALA A 64 -8.67 -2.20 -14.34
CA ALA A 64 -7.94 -2.48 -13.10
C ALA A 64 -7.87 -1.26 -12.17
N ALA A 65 -7.65 -0.06 -12.72
CA ALA A 65 -7.62 1.18 -11.96
C ALA A 65 -8.94 1.45 -11.24
N VAL A 66 -10.06 1.29 -11.95
CA VAL A 66 -11.41 1.46 -11.39
C VAL A 66 -11.69 0.35 -10.38
N ALA A 67 -11.40 -0.91 -10.71
CA ALA A 67 -11.63 -2.04 -9.81
C ALA A 67 -10.82 -1.92 -8.50
N TYR A 68 -9.59 -1.40 -8.57
CA TYR A 68 -8.73 -1.19 -7.40
C TYR A 68 -9.21 0.00 -6.55
N ALA A 69 -9.50 1.15 -7.17
CA ALA A 69 -9.97 2.35 -6.45
C ALA A 69 -11.35 2.14 -5.78
N TYR A 70 -12.20 1.31 -6.37
CA TYR A 70 -13.53 0.99 -5.86
C TYR A 70 -13.61 -0.41 -5.22
N ALA A 71 -12.47 -1.01 -4.88
CA ALA A 71 -12.46 -2.27 -4.13
C ALA A 71 -13.19 -2.06 -2.79
N PRO A 72 -14.17 -2.91 -2.42
CA PRO A 72 -14.95 -2.74 -1.20
C PRO A 72 -14.08 -2.64 0.06
N TYR A 73 -12.94 -3.35 0.11
CA TYR A 73 -12.01 -3.27 1.23
C TYR A 73 -11.39 -1.88 1.40
N LEU A 74 -11.03 -1.20 0.30
CA LEU A 74 -10.51 0.17 0.39
C LEU A 74 -11.59 1.14 0.90
N GLY A 75 -12.84 0.96 0.48
CA GLY A 75 -13.97 1.70 1.02
C GLY A 75 -14.24 1.39 2.50
N TYR A 76 -14.16 0.12 2.90
CA TYR A 76 -14.24 -0.29 4.31
C TYR A 76 -13.18 0.41 5.16
N ASP A 77 -11.95 0.45 4.67
CA ASP A 77 -10.83 1.04 5.38
C ASP A 77 -10.93 2.57 5.50
N ALA A 78 -11.32 3.24 4.41
CA ALA A 78 -11.47 4.69 4.36
C ALA A 78 -12.71 5.20 5.10
N PHE A 79 -13.87 4.59 4.88
CA PHE A 79 -15.16 5.13 5.36
C PHE A 79 -15.61 4.54 6.70
N PHE A 80 -15.33 3.26 6.96
CA PHE A 80 -15.78 2.61 8.19
C PHE A 80 -14.69 2.64 9.27
N ARG A 81 -13.45 2.26 8.92
CA ARG A 81 -12.34 2.28 9.89
C ARG A 81 -11.68 3.65 10.04
N ALA A 82 -11.84 4.53 9.05
CA ALA A 82 -11.10 5.78 8.95
C ALA A 82 -9.60 5.59 9.19
N ASN A 83 -9.03 4.47 8.70
CA ASN A 83 -7.62 4.15 8.88
C ASN A 83 -6.78 4.87 7.82
N LEU A 84 -6.47 6.13 8.08
CA LEU A 84 -5.74 7.00 7.15
C LEU A 84 -4.39 6.42 6.70
N ALA A 85 -3.68 5.78 7.63
CA ALA A 85 -2.38 5.16 7.38
C ALA A 85 -2.48 3.99 6.38
N GLU A 86 -3.48 3.12 6.54
CA GLU A 86 -3.70 1.96 5.69
C GLU A 86 -4.26 2.37 4.33
N THR A 87 -5.22 3.29 4.29
CA THR A 87 -5.77 3.81 3.03
C THR A 87 -4.70 4.46 2.16
N LEU A 88 -3.81 5.27 2.74
CA LEU A 88 -2.70 5.87 1.99
C LEU A 88 -1.69 4.81 1.52
N SER A 89 -1.48 3.76 2.32
CA SER A 89 -0.58 2.66 1.94
C SER A 89 -1.08 1.93 0.70
N TRP A 90 -2.39 1.69 0.57
CA TRP A 90 -2.98 1.10 -0.65
C TRP A 90 -2.68 1.88 -1.93
N ALA A 91 -2.46 3.20 -1.84
CA ALA A 91 -2.03 4.00 -2.98
C ALA A 91 -0.56 3.77 -3.36
N LEU A 92 0.29 3.56 -2.36
CA LEU A 92 1.73 3.46 -2.51
C LEU A 92 2.20 2.09 -2.98
N LEU A 93 1.49 1.01 -2.62
CA LEU A 93 1.88 -0.37 -3.01
C LEU A 93 2.01 -0.53 -4.54
N PRO A 94 0.98 -0.23 -5.37
CA PRO A 94 1.09 -0.37 -6.82
C PRO A 94 2.13 0.58 -7.42
N LEU A 95 2.32 1.78 -6.85
CA LEU A 95 3.33 2.73 -7.29
C LEU A 95 4.76 2.19 -7.07
N ALA A 96 4.99 1.59 -5.90
CA ALA A 96 6.27 0.95 -5.57
C ALA A 96 6.55 -0.26 -6.46
N LEU A 97 5.55 -1.12 -6.71
CA LEU A 97 5.70 -2.24 -7.66
C LEU A 97 5.98 -1.74 -9.08
N TRP A 98 5.29 -0.70 -9.53
CA TRP A 98 5.48 -0.15 -10.88
C TRP A 98 6.88 0.43 -11.07
N THR A 99 7.32 1.27 -10.15
CA THR A 99 8.66 1.87 -10.19
C THR A 99 9.76 0.83 -10.05
N MET A 100 9.59 -0.17 -9.16
CA MET A 100 10.54 -1.29 -9.00
C MET A 100 10.62 -2.15 -10.26
N GLY A 101 9.49 -2.51 -10.86
CA GLY A 101 9.45 -3.28 -12.11
C GLY A 101 10.14 -2.52 -13.27
N ARG A 102 9.89 -1.22 -13.39
CA ARG A 102 10.58 -0.36 -14.38
C ARG A 102 12.07 -0.21 -14.09
N LEU A 103 12.47 -0.10 -12.82
CA LEU A 103 13.87 -0.08 -12.41
C LEU A 103 14.59 -1.38 -12.79
N ALA A 104 13.96 -2.53 -12.56
CA ALA A 104 14.50 -3.84 -12.92
C ALA A 104 14.65 -4.01 -14.44
N ARG A 105 13.64 -3.61 -15.24
CA ARG A 105 13.67 -3.71 -16.71
C ARG A 105 14.61 -2.69 -17.36
N GLN A 106 14.40 -1.41 -17.04
CA GLN A 106 14.95 -0.27 -17.79
C GLN A 106 16.09 0.42 -17.04
N GLY A 107 16.08 0.35 -15.70
CA GLY A 107 17.01 1.08 -14.87
C GLY A 107 16.84 2.60 -14.92
N GLY A 108 17.84 3.31 -14.41
CA GLY A 108 17.93 4.76 -14.49
C GLY A 108 17.50 5.47 -13.19
N PRO A 109 17.99 6.71 -12.98
CA PRO A 109 17.86 7.41 -11.72
C PRO A 109 16.40 7.72 -11.37
N ARG A 110 15.55 7.99 -12.37
CA ARG A 110 14.12 8.26 -12.15
C ARG A 110 13.39 7.12 -11.47
N TYR A 111 13.66 5.87 -11.87
CA TYR A 111 12.99 4.70 -11.30
C TYR A 111 13.66 4.24 -10.01
N LEU A 112 14.96 4.52 -9.85
CA LEU A 112 15.65 4.34 -8.57
C LEU A 112 15.05 5.25 -7.50
N ALA A 113 14.93 6.55 -7.80
CA ALA A 113 14.29 7.51 -6.93
C ALA A 113 12.82 7.14 -6.69
N GLY A 114 12.07 6.81 -7.74
CA GLY A 114 10.67 6.38 -7.62
C GLY A 114 10.48 5.18 -6.70
N ALA A 115 11.29 4.12 -6.85
CA ALA A 115 11.21 2.92 -6.03
C ALA A 115 11.64 3.18 -4.57
N ALA A 116 12.73 3.95 -4.37
CA ALA A 116 13.20 4.30 -3.03
C ALA A 116 12.20 5.21 -2.29
N LEU A 117 11.69 6.26 -2.94
CA LEU A 117 10.74 7.21 -2.35
C LEU A 117 9.39 6.57 -2.06
N SER A 118 8.85 5.76 -2.98
CA SER A 118 7.58 5.07 -2.75
C SER A 118 7.70 4.02 -1.64
N TYR A 119 8.81 3.29 -1.56
CA TYR A 119 9.04 2.33 -0.47
C TYR A 119 9.28 3.03 0.88
N ALA A 120 10.03 4.13 0.91
CA ALA A 120 10.16 4.98 2.10
C ALA A 120 8.80 5.52 2.53
N ALA A 121 7.95 5.92 1.59
CA ALA A 121 6.60 6.37 1.88
C ALA A 121 5.77 5.25 2.53
N VAL A 122 5.82 4.00 2.02
CA VAL A 122 5.13 2.85 2.66
C VAL A 122 5.62 2.64 4.11
N LEU A 123 6.93 2.71 4.34
CA LEU A 123 7.53 2.62 5.69
C LEU A 123 7.03 3.74 6.62
N LEU A 124 6.84 4.94 6.07
CA LEU A 124 6.40 6.11 6.83
C LEU A 124 4.87 6.24 6.90
N THR A 125 4.09 5.43 6.19
CA THR A 125 2.62 5.38 6.31
C THR A 125 2.14 4.27 7.21
N HIS A 126 2.64 3.04 7.08
CA HIS A 126 2.08 1.91 7.83
C HIS A 126 3.07 0.74 7.98
N ASN A 127 3.60 0.57 9.20
CA ASN A 127 4.65 -0.42 9.52
C ASN A 127 4.28 -1.86 9.14
N VAL A 128 3.05 -2.29 9.44
CA VAL A 128 2.60 -3.66 9.13
C VAL A 128 2.54 -3.89 7.62
N PHE A 129 2.08 -2.89 6.85
CA PHE A 129 2.03 -2.98 5.40
C PHE A 129 3.43 -3.01 4.84
N ALA A 130 4.34 -2.17 5.36
CA ALA A 130 5.75 -2.24 4.99
C ALA A 130 6.30 -3.65 5.20
N LEU A 131 6.13 -4.23 6.39
CA LEU A 131 6.60 -5.58 6.70
C LEU A 131 6.07 -6.65 5.74
N ILE A 132 4.78 -6.64 5.44
CA ILE A 132 4.14 -7.62 4.55
C ILE A 132 4.52 -7.37 3.08
N PHE A 133 4.68 -6.10 2.70
CA PHE A 133 4.94 -5.69 1.32
C PHE A 133 6.42 -5.76 0.90
N SER A 134 7.37 -5.55 1.82
CA SER A 134 8.81 -5.65 1.54
C SER A 134 9.19 -6.93 0.79
N PRO A 135 8.79 -8.15 1.20
CA PRO A 135 9.13 -9.36 0.44
C PRO A 135 8.47 -9.38 -0.94
N LEU A 136 7.25 -8.84 -1.09
CA LEU A 136 6.59 -8.73 -2.40
C LEU A 136 7.34 -7.78 -3.34
N LEU A 137 7.80 -6.64 -2.83
CA LEU A 137 8.56 -5.65 -3.59
C LEU A 137 9.92 -6.21 -4.04
N VAL A 138 10.63 -6.91 -3.13
CA VAL A 138 11.89 -7.61 -3.44
C VAL A 138 11.65 -8.68 -4.50
N THR A 139 10.60 -9.49 -4.34
CA THR A 139 10.23 -10.54 -5.30
C THR A 139 9.89 -9.94 -6.66
N CYS A 140 9.19 -8.81 -6.71
CA CYS A 140 8.89 -8.10 -7.96
C CYS A 140 10.17 -7.70 -8.70
N GLY A 141 11.13 -7.09 -8.00
CA GLY A 141 12.43 -6.73 -8.59
C GLY A 141 13.22 -7.94 -9.07
N LEU A 142 13.27 -9.00 -8.25
CA LEU A 142 13.96 -10.25 -8.55
C LEU A 142 13.37 -10.96 -9.78
N VAL A 143 12.07 -11.26 -9.75
CA VAL A 143 11.37 -11.95 -10.84
C VAL A 143 11.49 -11.15 -12.13
N THR A 144 11.26 -9.83 -12.07
CA THR A 144 11.35 -8.98 -13.26
C THR A 144 12.76 -8.99 -13.86
N ALA A 145 13.81 -8.88 -13.04
CA ALA A 145 15.19 -8.91 -13.52
C ALA A 145 15.57 -10.29 -14.09
N LEU A 146 15.02 -11.38 -13.52
CA LEU A 146 15.30 -12.74 -13.99
C LEU A 146 14.62 -13.07 -15.32
N THR A 147 13.40 -12.58 -15.54
CA THR A 147 12.61 -12.91 -16.73
C THR A 147 12.85 -12.00 -17.93
N THR A 148 13.27 -10.74 -17.70
CA THR A 148 13.35 -9.72 -18.77
C THR A 148 14.75 -9.41 -19.27
N LEU A 149 15.80 -9.82 -18.55
CA LEU A 149 17.18 -9.44 -18.88
C LEU A 149 18.00 -10.63 -19.42
N PRO A 150 18.76 -10.42 -20.50
CA PRO A 150 19.75 -11.39 -21.00
C PRO A 150 20.99 -11.42 -20.05
N PRO A 151 22.13 -12.07 -20.36
CA PRO A 151 22.97 -12.87 -19.44
C PRO A 151 23.50 -12.20 -18.15
N ALA A 152 24.10 -13.04 -17.28
CA ALA A 152 24.42 -12.80 -15.87
C ALA A 152 24.89 -11.38 -15.48
N ARG A 153 25.76 -10.71 -16.27
CA ARG A 153 26.34 -9.41 -15.89
C ARG A 153 25.30 -8.26 -15.85
N SER A 154 24.38 -8.20 -16.82
CA SER A 154 23.33 -7.16 -16.82
C SER A 154 22.31 -7.43 -15.71
N ARG A 155 22.00 -8.70 -15.46
CA ARG A 155 21.14 -9.17 -14.37
C ARG A 155 21.69 -8.83 -12.99
N CYS A 156 22.95 -9.18 -12.69
CA CYS A 156 23.57 -8.86 -11.40
C CYS A 156 23.59 -7.35 -11.14
N ARG A 157 23.92 -6.55 -12.15
CA ARG A 157 23.86 -5.08 -12.04
C ARG A 157 22.45 -4.59 -11.72
N ARG A 158 21.42 -5.14 -12.38
CA ARG A 158 20.04 -4.73 -12.16
C ARG A 158 19.53 -5.15 -10.79
N LEU A 159 19.84 -6.36 -10.34
CA LEU A 159 19.56 -6.83 -8.99
C LEU A 159 20.25 -5.98 -7.92
N ALA A 160 21.51 -5.60 -8.15
CA ALA A 160 22.22 -4.68 -7.26
C ALA A 160 21.51 -3.33 -7.18
N VAL A 161 21.09 -2.75 -8.32
CA VAL A 161 20.37 -1.47 -8.36
C VAL A 161 19.00 -1.56 -7.67
N THR A 162 18.25 -2.66 -7.83
CA THR A 162 17.00 -2.85 -7.10
C THR A 162 17.23 -3.01 -5.59
N GLY A 163 18.32 -3.68 -5.19
CA GLY A 163 18.75 -3.77 -3.79
C GLY A 163 19.11 -2.39 -3.22
N VAL A 164 19.84 -1.57 -3.97
CA VAL A 164 20.13 -0.18 -3.61
C VAL A 164 18.84 0.63 -3.42
N ALA A 165 17.82 0.44 -4.26
CA ALA A 165 16.54 1.13 -4.08
C ALA A 165 15.86 0.80 -2.74
N ILE A 166 15.88 -0.49 -2.35
CA ILE A 166 15.35 -0.94 -1.05
C ILE A 166 16.15 -0.32 0.11
N LEU A 167 17.48 -0.40 0.04
CA LEU A 167 18.35 0.17 1.07
C LEU A 167 18.19 1.69 1.20
N LEU A 168 18.06 2.40 0.08
CA LEU A 168 17.78 3.83 0.08
C LEU A 168 16.40 4.13 0.69
N GLY A 169 15.36 3.37 0.35
CA GLY A 169 14.04 3.55 0.94
C GLY A 169 14.05 3.32 2.47
N MET A 170 14.75 2.28 2.94
CA MET A 170 14.97 2.05 4.37
C MET A 170 15.76 3.19 5.01
N GLY A 171 16.82 3.68 4.35
CA GLY A 171 17.65 4.78 4.84
C GLY A 171 16.87 6.09 4.96
N LEU A 172 16.02 6.42 3.98
CA LEU A 172 15.16 7.60 3.99
C LEU A 172 14.13 7.58 5.13
N ALA A 173 13.66 6.39 5.52
CA ALA A 173 12.74 6.21 6.64
C ALA A 173 13.46 5.90 7.97
N ALA A 174 14.80 5.87 8.00
CA ALA A 174 15.57 5.41 9.17
C ALA A 174 15.35 6.28 10.40
N PHE A 175 15.13 7.58 10.22
CA PHE A 175 14.80 8.49 11.32
C PHE A 175 13.54 8.08 12.11
N PHE A 176 12.67 7.27 11.51
CA PHE A 176 11.45 6.79 12.13
C PHE A 176 11.57 5.34 12.60
N TRP A 177 11.89 4.39 11.71
CA TRP A 177 11.83 2.97 12.09
C TRP A 177 13.00 2.54 13.00
N LEU A 178 14.18 3.15 12.85
CA LEU A 178 15.36 2.77 13.63
C LEU A 178 15.20 3.10 15.13
N PRO A 179 14.85 4.35 15.52
CA PRO A 179 14.60 4.64 16.94
C PRO A 179 13.40 3.84 17.46
N ALA A 180 12.34 3.66 16.67
CA ALA A 180 11.19 2.84 17.08
C ALA A 180 11.59 1.41 17.45
N LEU A 181 12.56 0.80 16.75
CA LEU A 181 13.07 -0.54 17.08
C LEU A 181 13.99 -0.53 18.30
N ILE A 182 14.90 0.44 18.40
CA ILE A 182 15.84 0.55 19.53
C ILE A 182 15.08 0.82 20.84
N GLU A 183 14.07 1.68 20.78
CA GLU A 183 13.30 2.12 21.93
C GLU A 183 12.10 1.23 22.24
N ARG A 184 11.81 0.21 21.40
CA ARG A 184 10.67 -0.71 21.58
C ARG A 184 10.65 -1.35 22.97
N ALA A 185 11.81 -1.65 23.54
CA ALA A 185 11.92 -2.27 24.87
C ALA A 185 11.44 -1.35 26.01
N TYR A 186 11.35 -0.03 25.78
CA TYR A 186 10.90 0.95 26.77
C TYR A 186 9.39 1.22 26.70
N VAL A 187 8.69 0.60 25.75
CA VAL A 187 7.23 0.74 25.58
C VAL A 187 6.52 -0.60 25.66
N HIS A 188 5.31 -0.59 26.20
CA HIS A 188 4.48 -1.79 26.35
C HIS A 188 3.66 -2.07 25.08
N SER A 189 4.33 -2.20 23.93
CA SER A 189 3.64 -2.45 22.65
C SER A 189 2.89 -3.80 22.63
N ASP A 190 3.33 -4.76 23.44
CA ASP A 190 2.68 -6.05 23.65
C ASP A 190 1.26 -5.90 24.22
N ARG A 191 1.01 -4.89 25.05
CA ARG A 191 -0.32 -4.60 25.61
C ARG A 191 -1.32 -4.08 24.57
N LEU A 192 -0.86 -3.72 23.37
CA LEU A 192 -1.75 -3.36 22.26
C LEU A 192 -2.36 -4.59 21.60
N LEU A 193 -1.81 -5.79 21.81
CA LEU A 193 -2.29 -7.04 21.21
C LEU A 193 -3.48 -7.63 21.98
N VAL A 194 -4.55 -6.84 22.10
CA VAL A 194 -5.73 -7.22 22.90
C VAL A 194 -6.74 -8.04 22.07
N PRO A 195 -7.14 -9.23 22.55
CA PRO A 195 -8.28 -9.97 21.98
C PRO A 195 -9.59 -9.18 22.06
N PRO A 196 -10.52 -9.34 21.10
CA PRO A 196 -10.47 -10.28 19.99
C PRO A 196 -9.81 -9.72 18.72
N VAL A 197 -9.52 -8.42 18.66
CA VAL A 197 -9.19 -7.71 17.41
C VAL A 197 -7.78 -8.02 16.91
N PHE A 198 -6.79 -8.00 17.81
CA PHE A 198 -5.37 -8.16 17.43
C PHE A 198 -4.90 -9.62 17.46
N VAL A 199 -5.83 -10.54 17.22
CA VAL A 199 -5.59 -11.98 17.26
C VAL A 199 -5.85 -12.55 15.87
N TYR A 200 -4.83 -13.14 15.25
CA TYR A 200 -4.88 -13.44 13.82
C TYR A 200 -6.02 -14.41 13.44
N TRP A 201 -6.32 -15.41 14.30
CA TRP A 201 -7.35 -16.40 14.02
C TRP A 201 -8.77 -15.83 14.00
N ASN A 202 -9.01 -14.69 14.64
CA ASN A 202 -10.30 -13.98 14.58
C ASN A 202 -10.46 -13.12 13.31
N ASN A 203 -9.42 -13.03 12.49
CA ASN A 203 -9.40 -12.20 11.29
C ASN A 203 -9.55 -13.00 9.98
N PHE A 204 -9.69 -14.32 10.06
CA PHE A 204 -10.09 -15.13 8.90
C PHE A 204 -11.56 -14.89 8.57
N ILE A 205 -11.83 -14.66 7.29
CA ILE A 205 -13.18 -14.48 6.75
C ILE A 205 -13.53 -15.60 5.78
N GLY A 206 -14.81 -16.00 5.77
CA GLY A 206 -15.29 -17.02 4.84
C GLY A 206 -15.39 -16.48 3.40
N LEU A 207 -15.44 -17.38 2.41
CA LEU A 207 -15.59 -17.02 0.99
C LEU A 207 -16.81 -16.12 0.73
N ARG A 208 -17.91 -16.35 1.45
CA ARG A 208 -19.12 -15.53 1.37
C ARG A 208 -18.87 -14.07 1.77
N GLU A 209 -18.08 -13.82 2.81
CA GLU A 209 -17.72 -12.47 3.23
C GLU A 209 -16.69 -11.86 2.28
N LEU A 210 -15.67 -12.63 1.87
CA LEU A 210 -14.64 -12.20 0.93
C LEU A 210 -15.23 -11.67 -0.39
N LEU A 211 -16.26 -12.35 -0.91
CA LEU A 211 -16.92 -12.02 -2.18
C LEU A 211 -18.17 -11.15 -2.00
N ALA A 212 -18.49 -10.71 -0.79
CA ALA A 212 -19.70 -9.96 -0.52
C ALA A 212 -19.73 -8.64 -1.32
N ALA A 213 -20.91 -8.28 -1.82
CA ALA A 213 -21.14 -6.97 -2.40
C ALA A 213 -21.13 -5.87 -1.31
N PRO A 214 -20.79 -4.62 -1.65
CA PRO A 214 -21.01 -3.48 -0.77
C PRO A 214 -22.47 -3.42 -0.30
N ARG A 215 -22.67 -3.01 0.95
CA ARG A 215 -24.02 -2.80 1.52
C ARG A 215 -24.37 -1.32 1.46
N THR A 216 -25.64 -1.02 1.24
CA THR A 216 -26.18 0.33 1.37
C THR A 216 -26.09 0.78 2.82
N ILE A 217 -25.61 2.01 3.03
CA ILE A 217 -25.54 2.63 4.35
C ILE A 217 -26.70 3.61 4.46
N HIS A 218 -27.45 3.51 5.55
CA HIS A 218 -28.56 4.39 5.88
C HIS A 218 -28.10 5.37 6.98
N PRO A 219 -27.81 6.66 6.66
CA PRO A 219 -27.20 7.59 7.63
C PRO A 219 -28.05 7.85 8.88
N ASP A 220 -29.35 7.60 8.77
CA ASP A 220 -30.37 7.74 9.81
C ASP A 220 -30.50 6.52 10.72
N LEU A 221 -29.82 5.39 10.40
CA LEU A 221 -29.91 4.14 11.13
C LEU A 221 -28.56 3.67 11.69
N LEU A 222 -28.62 2.82 12.71
CA LEU A 222 -27.47 2.05 13.16
C LEU A 222 -27.16 0.95 12.13
N ASN A 223 -26.10 1.15 11.35
CA ASN A 223 -25.70 0.18 10.33
C ASN A 223 -24.84 -0.93 10.95
N PRO A 224 -25.02 -2.20 10.53
CA PRO A 224 -24.11 -3.27 10.92
C PRO A 224 -22.72 -3.04 10.33
N SER A 225 -21.70 -3.64 10.93
CA SER A 225 -20.35 -3.59 10.38
C SER A 225 -20.34 -4.12 8.93
N PRO A 226 -19.79 -3.35 7.97
CA PRO A 226 -19.69 -3.79 6.59
C PRO A 226 -18.75 -5.01 6.48
N PRO A 227 -18.97 -5.90 5.50
CA PRO A 227 -18.11 -7.05 5.27
C PRO A 227 -16.70 -6.60 4.88
N ARG A 228 -15.67 -7.33 5.34
CA ARG A 228 -14.25 -7.10 4.97
C ARG A 228 -13.94 -7.68 3.59
N ALA A 229 -14.72 -7.29 2.58
CA ALA A 229 -14.77 -7.95 1.28
C ALA A 229 -13.76 -7.38 0.26
N LEU A 230 -13.21 -8.25 -0.59
CA LEU A 230 -12.60 -7.84 -1.86
C LEU A 230 -13.65 -7.57 -2.94
N GLY A 231 -14.85 -8.12 -2.77
CA GLY A 231 -15.97 -8.00 -3.69
C GLY A 231 -15.91 -8.96 -4.86
N LEU A 232 -17.06 -9.51 -5.24
CA LEU A 232 -17.15 -10.42 -6.38
C LEU A 232 -16.72 -9.75 -7.69
N ILE A 233 -17.11 -8.49 -7.93
CA ILE A 233 -16.85 -7.80 -9.19
C ILE A 233 -15.34 -7.63 -9.44
N PRO A 234 -14.53 -7.04 -8.53
CA PRO A 234 -13.08 -6.96 -8.73
C PRO A 234 -12.41 -8.32 -8.94
N VAL A 235 -12.86 -9.36 -8.23
CA VAL A 235 -12.34 -10.71 -8.37
C VAL A 235 -12.63 -11.27 -9.77
N LEU A 236 -13.88 -11.17 -10.25
CA LEU A 236 -14.27 -11.62 -11.59
C LEU A 236 -13.54 -10.86 -12.70
N LEU A 237 -13.31 -9.55 -12.52
CA LEU A 237 -12.52 -8.74 -13.46
C LEU A 237 -11.06 -9.16 -13.53
N GLY A 238 -10.52 -9.76 -12.45
CA GLY A 238 -9.16 -10.29 -12.41
C GLY A 238 -8.99 -11.66 -13.06
N LEU A 239 -10.05 -12.48 -13.14
CA LEU A 239 -9.97 -13.85 -13.67
C LEU A 239 -9.41 -13.94 -15.11
N PRO A 240 -9.82 -13.09 -16.07
CA PRO A 240 -9.26 -13.13 -17.42
C PRO A 240 -7.76 -12.87 -17.45
N ALA A 241 -7.20 -12.10 -16.51
CA ALA A 241 -5.76 -11.88 -16.43
C ALA A 241 -5.03 -13.16 -15.97
N LEU A 242 -5.61 -13.93 -15.05
CA LEU A 242 -5.07 -15.22 -14.61
C LEU A 242 -5.07 -16.25 -15.74
N VAL A 243 -6.14 -16.28 -16.56
CA VAL A 243 -6.25 -17.15 -17.73
C VAL A 243 -5.38 -16.64 -18.90
N GLY A 244 -5.25 -15.33 -19.05
CA GLY A 244 -4.44 -14.69 -20.08
C GLY A 244 -2.93 -14.87 -19.85
N LEU A 245 -2.48 -14.93 -18.59
CA LEU A 245 -1.10 -15.28 -18.22
C LEU A 245 -0.67 -16.65 -18.77
N TRP A 246 -1.63 -17.56 -19.02
CA TRP A 246 -1.37 -18.87 -19.63
C TRP A 246 -1.30 -18.86 -21.16
N ARG A 247 -1.75 -17.79 -21.82
CA ARG A 247 -1.83 -17.72 -23.29
C ARG A 247 -0.73 -16.87 -23.95
N PHE A 248 0.12 -16.23 -23.15
CA PHE A 248 1.23 -15.38 -23.61
C PHE A 248 2.61 -15.88 -23.14
N GLN A 249 2.71 -17.14 -22.71
CA GLN A 249 3.95 -17.92 -22.76
C GLN A 249 3.96 -18.77 -24.02
#